data_AF-A0A1I8M4C7-F1
#
_entry.id   AF-A0A1I8M4C7-F1
#
_cell.length_a   1.000
_cell.length_b   1.000
_cell.length_c   1.000
_cell.angle_alpha   90.00
_cell.angle_beta   90.00
_cell.angle_gamma   90.00
#
_symmetry.space_group_name_H-M   'P 1'
#
loop_
_entity.id
_entity.type
_entity.pdbx_description
1 polymer ?
#
loop_
_entity_poly.entity_id
_entity_poly.type
_entity_poly.pdbx_seq_one_letter_code
_entity_poly.pdbx_strand_id
1 'polypeptide(L)'
;LNAQQRYVEFQRLVALQSRQINKELIFDRRLYRQLMLQSEVGPNALPLESLDRYNRLINEMLYIYNGATICAYQQPFLCNLRYIPDLKEIMSKSRDWDELQHTWVEYHRKAGREMRDGYEQLVDVMNEVAHVN
;
A
#
# COMPACT_ATOMS: atom_id res chain seq x y z
N LEU A 1 16.19 19.30 2.96
CA LEU A 1 16.44 17.86 2.69
C LEU A 1 15.82 17.07 3.82
N ASN A 2 14.74 16.37 3.48
CA ASN A 2 13.62 15.98 4.36
C ASN A 2 14.00 14.74 5.20
N ALA A 3 13.59 14.66 6.47
CA ALA A 3 14.02 13.59 7.40
C ALA A 3 13.85 12.17 6.83
N GLN A 4 12.83 11.98 5.98
CA GLN A 4 12.58 10.74 5.24
C GLN A 4 13.73 10.33 4.32
N GLN A 5 14.33 11.26 3.56
CA GLN A 5 15.43 10.94 2.65
C GLN A 5 16.66 10.46 3.42
N ARG A 6 17.00 11.14 4.53
CA ARG A 6 18.10 10.73 5.42
C ARG A 6 17.88 9.33 5.99
N TYR A 7 16.64 9.02 6.36
CA TYR A 7 16.28 7.71 6.88
C TYR A 7 16.41 6.61 5.82
N VAL A 8 15.94 6.87 4.60
CA VAL A 8 16.08 5.95 3.46
C VAL A 8 17.55 5.68 3.14
N GLU A 9 18.37 6.73 3.08
CA GLU A 9 19.82 6.60 2.84
C GLU A 9 20.49 5.77 3.94
N PHE A 10 20.17 6.07 5.21
CA PHE A 10 20.65 5.30 6.35
C PHE A 10 20.29 3.82 6.22
N GLN A 11 19.03 3.49 5.93
CA GLN A 11 18.59 2.12 5.76
C GLN A 11 19.31 1.40 4.61
N ARG A 12 19.51 2.06 3.46
CA ARG A 12 20.28 1.49 2.33
C ARG A 12 21.70 1.16 2.74
N LEU A 13 22.41 2.10 3.35
CA LEU A 13 23.80 1.91 3.77
C LEU A 13 23.92 0.75 4.77
N VAL A 14 23.03 0.74 5.75
CA VAL A 14 22.95 -0.30 6.77
C VAL A 14 22.65 -1.67 6.14
N ALA A 15 21.73 -1.76 5.18
CA ALA A 15 21.42 -3.00 4.47
C ALA A 15 22.60 -3.52 3.66
N LEU A 16 23.26 -2.65 2.90
CA LEU A 16 24.43 -3.01 2.10
C LEU A 16 25.57 -3.55 2.97
N GLN A 17 25.85 -2.91 4.10
CA GLN A 17 26.83 -3.41 5.07
C GLN A 17 26.39 -4.74 5.68
N SER A 18 25.10 -4.89 5.99
CA SER A 18 24.56 -6.12 6.58
C SER A 18 24.65 -7.33 5.64
N ARG A 19 24.49 -7.10 4.32
CA ARG A 19 24.64 -8.14 3.29
C ARG A 19 26.08 -8.64 3.13
N GLN A 20 27.08 -7.86 3.54
CA GLN A 20 28.49 -8.27 3.48
C GLN A 20 28.90 -9.21 4.62
N ILE A 21 28.13 -9.25 5.71
CA ILE A 21 28.43 -10.10 6.87
C ILE A 21 28.07 -11.55 6.53
N ASN A 22 29.03 -12.47 6.69
CA ASN A 22 28.77 -13.91 6.50
C ASN A 22 27.84 -14.42 7.61
N LYS A 23 26.57 -14.62 7.25
CA LYS A 23 25.50 -15.04 8.15
C LYS A 23 25.68 -16.48 8.66
N GLU A 24 26.43 -17.32 7.96
CA GLU A 24 26.70 -18.71 8.37
C GLU A 24 27.57 -18.80 9.62
N LEU A 25 28.33 -17.74 9.92
CA LEU A 25 29.19 -17.66 11.11
C LEU A 25 28.44 -17.16 12.35
N ILE A 26 27.13 -16.86 12.24
CA ILE A 26 26.33 -16.31 13.34
C ILE A 26 25.46 -17.41 13.94
N PHE A 27 25.95 -17.98 15.05
CA PHE A 27 25.23 -19.03 15.78
C PHE A 27 24.14 -18.50 16.70
N ASP A 28 24.25 -17.26 17.16
CA ASP A 28 23.18 -16.64 17.95
C ASP A 28 21.97 -16.38 17.07
N ARG A 29 20.87 -17.10 17.36
CA ARG A 29 19.63 -17.03 16.57
C ARG A 29 18.99 -15.63 16.58
N ARG A 30 19.11 -14.87 17.66
CA ARG A 30 18.54 -13.51 17.75
C ARG A 30 19.35 -12.56 16.89
N LEU A 31 20.67 -12.63 16.97
CA LEU A 31 21.58 -11.83 16.16
C LEU A 31 21.42 -12.15 14.67
N TYR A 32 21.34 -13.44 14.32
CA TYR A 32 21.06 -13.88 12.95
C TYR A 32 19.76 -13.27 12.43
N ARG A 33 18.67 -13.35 13.21
CA ARG A 33 17.37 -12.79 12.83
C ARG A 33 17.41 -11.28 12.66
N GLN A 34 18.07 -10.55 13.56
CA GLN A 34 18.23 -9.10 13.46
C GLN A 34 18.97 -8.72 12.19
N LEU A 35 20.10 -9.39 11.91
CA LEU A 35 20.88 -9.14 10.70
C LEU A 35 20.10 -9.47 9.41
N MET A 36 19.33 -10.56 9.41
CA MET A 36 18.45 -10.90 8.29
C MET A 36 17.42 -9.81 8.01
N LEU A 37 16.74 -9.32 9.04
CA LEU A 37 15.75 -8.24 8.89
C LEU A 37 16.40 -6.91 8.46
N GLN A 38 17.63 -6.67 8.88
CA GLN A 38 18.37 -5.45 8.56
C GLN A 38 18.92 -5.45 7.12
N SER A 39 19.18 -6.62 6.53
CA SER A 39 19.62 -6.73 5.13
C SER A 39 18.49 -6.52 4.11
N GLU A 40 17.23 -6.55 4.56
CA GLU A 40 16.02 -6.45 3.74
C GLU A 40 15.35 -5.10 4.01
N VAL A 41 15.39 -4.17 3.06
CA VAL A 41 14.84 -2.80 3.26
C VAL A 41 13.64 -2.49 2.38
N GLY A 42 13.16 -3.49 1.62
CA GLY A 42 11.95 -3.38 0.82
C GLY A 42 12.07 -2.28 -0.23
N PRO A 43 11.05 -1.42 -0.42
CA PRO A 43 11.07 -0.35 -1.42
C PRO A 43 12.25 0.62 -1.27
N ASN A 44 12.78 0.76 -0.05
CA ASN A 44 13.90 1.64 0.19
C ASN A 44 15.20 1.14 -0.45
N ALA A 45 15.27 -0.09 -0.99
CA ALA A 45 16.41 -0.56 -1.79
C ALA A 45 16.44 0.01 -3.22
N LEU A 46 15.30 0.50 -3.74
CA LEU A 46 15.19 1.02 -5.12
C LEU A 46 16.08 2.26 -5.35
N PRO A 47 16.43 2.63 -6.58
CA PRO A 47 16.95 3.97 -6.88
C PRO A 47 15.99 5.08 -6.41
N LEU A 48 16.48 6.30 -6.15
CA LEU A 48 15.64 7.40 -5.64
C LEU A 48 14.45 7.72 -6.56
N GLU A 49 14.67 7.68 -7.87
CA GLU A 49 13.62 7.91 -8.87
C GLU A 49 12.51 6.85 -8.80
N SER A 50 12.88 5.56 -8.80
CA SER A 50 11.92 4.45 -8.64
C SER A 50 11.21 4.49 -7.29
N LEU A 51 11.91 4.89 -6.22
CA LEU A 51 11.30 5.07 -4.90
C LEU A 51 10.27 6.22 -4.87
N ASP A 52 10.57 7.33 -5.54
CA ASP A 52 9.62 8.43 -5.68
C ASP A 52 8.39 8.02 -6.50
N ARG A 53 8.58 7.19 -7.54
CA ARG A 53 7.47 6.58 -8.30
C ARG A 53 6.63 5.68 -7.41
N TYR A 54 7.25 4.78 -6.64
CA TYR A 54 6.57 3.91 -5.67
C TYR A 54 5.72 4.74 -4.69
N ASN A 55 6.32 5.76 -4.07
CA ASN A 55 5.63 6.60 -3.09
C ASN A 55 4.45 7.36 -3.71
N ARG A 56 4.59 7.86 -4.94
CA ARG A 56 3.48 8.52 -5.66
C ARG A 56 2.33 7.56 -5.93
N LEU A 57 2.61 6.37 -6.47
CA LEU A 57 1.59 5.35 -6.74
C LEU A 57 0.81 4.96 -5.48
N ILE A 58 1.51 4.67 -4.38
CA ILE A 58 0.86 4.33 -3.11
C ILE A 58 -0.03 5.46 -2.61
N ASN A 59 0.44 6.71 -2.67
CA ASN A 59 -0.33 7.86 -2.21
C ASN A 59 -1.56 8.13 -3.08
N GLU A 60 -1.46 7.99 -4.40
CA GLU A 60 -2.59 8.12 -5.33
C GLU A 60 -3.65 7.04 -5.07
N MET A 61 -3.23 5.79 -4.90
CA MET A 61 -4.12 4.67 -4.58
C MET A 61 -4.82 4.87 -3.23
N LEU A 62 -4.09 5.32 -2.20
CA LEU A 62 -4.67 5.67 -0.90
C LEU A 62 -5.66 6.83 -1.02
N TYR A 63 -5.37 7.82 -1.86
CA TYR A 63 -6.29 8.94 -2.11
C TYR A 63 -7.59 8.46 -2.74
N ILE A 64 -7.53 7.58 -3.74
CA ILE A 64 -8.71 6.97 -4.37
C ILE A 64 -9.55 6.22 -3.34
N TYR A 65 -8.92 5.34 -2.55
CA TYR A 65 -9.61 4.54 -1.53
C TYR A 65 -10.30 5.42 -0.47
N ASN A 66 -9.60 6.43 0.05
CA ASN A 66 -10.13 7.29 1.12
C ASN A 66 -11.12 8.35 0.61
N GLY A 67 -10.98 8.77 -0.64
CA GLY A 67 -11.79 9.82 -1.27
C GLY A 67 -13.03 9.31 -1.99
N ALA A 68 -13.10 8.00 -2.28
CA ALA A 68 -14.24 7.41 -2.98
C ALA A 68 -15.55 7.63 -2.21
N THR A 69 -16.55 8.15 -2.91
CA THR A 69 -17.90 8.38 -2.41
C THR A 69 -18.94 7.83 -3.39
N ILE A 70 -20.06 7.36 -2.86
CA ILE A 70 -21.19 6.85 -3.65
C ILE A 70 -22.50 7.54 -3.24
N CYS A 71 -23.51 7.42 -4.09
CA CYS A 71 -24.88 7.79 -3.77
C CYS A 71 -25.65 6.65 -3.11
N ALA A 72 -26.48 6.99 -2.12
CA ALA A 72 -27.31 6.07 -1.39
C ALA A 72 -28.39 5.42 -2.27
N TYR A 73 -28.74 4.17 -1.96
CA TYR A 73 -29.82 3.45 -2.62
C TYR A 73 -31.15 4.18 -2.38
N GLN A 74 -31.95 4.38 -3.44
CA GLN A 74 -33.25 5.07 -3.43
C GLN A 74 -33.24 6.52 -2.86
N GLN A 75 -32.06 7.11 -2.63
CA GLN A 75 -31.90 8.49 -2.13
C GLN A 75 -30.89 9.24 -2.99
N PRO A 76 -31.28 9.69 -4.20
CA PRO A 76 -30.36 10.20 -5.22
C PRO A 76 -29.65 11.50 -4.84
N PHE A 77 -30.10 12.21 -3.81
CA PHE A 77 -29.46 13.44 -3.32
C PHE A 77 -28.42 13.20 -2.21
N LEU A 78 -28.31 11.98 -1.67
CA LEU A 78 -27.33 11.62 -0.65
C LEU A 78 -26.13 10.94 -1.31
N CYS A 79 -25.15 11.75 -1.76
CA CYS A 79 -24.01 11.33 -2.61
C CYS A 79 -22.62 11.42 -1.98
N ASN A 80 -22.54 11.45 -0.65
CA ASN A 80 -21.31 11.62 0.10
C ASN A 80 -20.98 10.42 1.00
N LEU A 81 -21.55 9.24 0.73
CA LEU A 81 -21.31 8.04 1.54
C LEU A 81 -19.90 7.50 1.28
N ARG A 82 -19.12 7.31 2.34
CA ARG A 82 -17.73 6.83 2.30
C ARG A 82 -17.60 5.40 2.80
N TYR A 83 -16.48 4.75 2.45
CA TYR A 83 -16.22 3.36 2.88
C TYR A 83 -16.39 3.17 4.39
N ILE A 84 -15.82 4.09 5.18
CA ILE A 84 -15.97 4.15 6.63
C ILE A 84 -16.43 5.57 7.01
N PRO A 85 -17.50 5.71 7.82
CA PRO A 85 -18.27 4.63 8.45
C PRO A 85 -19.43 4.07 7.60
N ASP A 86 -19.90 4.82 6.59
CA ASP A 86 -21.24 4.64 6.02
C ASP A 86 -21.45 3.28 5.34
N LEU A 87 -20.59 2.94 4.38
CA LEU A 87 -20.72 1.70 3.60
C LEU A 87 -20.47 0.48 4.50
N LYS A 88 -19.53 0.58 5.44
CA LYS A 88 -19.31 -0.46 6.45
C LYS A 88 -20.57 -0.72 7.29
N GLU A 89 -21.29 0.34 7.67
CA GLU A 89 -22.53 0.22 8.42
C GLU A 89 -23.65 -0.43 7.58
N ILE A 90 -23.87 0.07 6.35
CA ILE A 90 -24.87 -0.50 5.43
C ILE A 90 -24.59 -1.99 5.18
N MET A 91 -23.36 -2.33 4.79
CA MET A 91 -22.97 -3.71 4.45
C MET A 91 -22.99 -4.68 5.64
N SER A 92 -22.96 -4.17 6.89
CA SER A 92 -23.03 -5.02 8.09
C SER A 92 -24.46 -5.17 8.63
N LYS A 93 -25.28 -4.13 8.52
CA LYS A 93 -26.62 -4.09 9.15
C LYS A 93 -27.76 -4.34 8.18
N SER A 94 -27.65 -3.93 6.92
CA SER A 94 -28.73 -4.10 5.96
C SER A 94 -29.03 -5.58 5.70
N ARG A 95 -30.31 -5.85 5.41
CA ARG A 95 -30.82 -7.16 4.98
C ARG A 95 -31.58 -7.05 3.65
N ASP A 96 -31.62 -5.86 3.07
CA ASP A 96 -32.15 -5.64 1.72
C ASP A 96 -31.08 -6.02 0.71
N TRP A 97 -31.39 -6.98 -0.15
CA TRP A 97 -30.46 -7.45 -1.17
C TRP A 97 -30.13 -6.36 -2.19
N ASP A 98 -31.11 -5.54 -2.59
CA ASP A 98 -30.90 -4.51 -3.61
C ASP A 98 -29.99 -3.38 -3.07
N GLU A 99 -30.16 -3.00 -1.80
CA GLU A 99 -29.30 -2.01 -1.14
C GLU A 99 -27.85 -2.50 -1.02
N LEU A 100 -27.67 -3.77 -0.62
CA LEU A 100 -26.35 -4.38 -0.51
C LEU A 100 -25.67 -4.50 -1.88
N GLN A 101 -26.40 -4.93 -2.91
CA GLN A 101 -25.87 -5.03 -4.27
C GLN A 101 -25.47 -3.65 -4.80
N HIS A 102 -26.36 -2.65 -4.69
CA HIS A 102 -26.10 -1.27 -5.14
C HIS A 102 -24.84 -0.71 -4.46
N THR A 103 -24.76 -0.83 -3.13
CA THR A 103 -23.63 -0.33 -2.33
C THR A 103 -22.31 -0.99 -2.75
N TRP A 104 -22.31 -2.32 -2.94
CA TRP A 104 -21.11 -3.05 -3.35
C TRP A 104 -20.67 -2.68 -4.76
N VAL A 105 -21.60 -2.63 -5.72
CA VAL A 105 -21.31 -2.34 -7.14
C VAL A 105 -20.80 -0.92 -7.30
N GLU A 106 -21.49 0.07 -6.72
CA GLU A 106 -21.12 1.48 -6.89
C GLU A 106 -19.77 1.77 -6.21
N TYR A 107 -19.48 1.18 -5.05
CA TYR A 107 -18.17 1.35 -4.43
C TYR A 107 -17.03 0.79 -5.30
N HIS A 108 -17.18 -0.44 -5.82
CA HIS A 108 -16.17 -1.02 -6.70
C HIS A 108 -16.07 -0.27 -8.04
N ARG A 109 -17.16 0.34 -8.50
CA ARG A 109 -17.15 1.20 -9.68
C ARG A 109 -16.35 2.49 -9.46
N LYS A 110 -16.47 3.11 -8.27
CA LYS A 110 -15.80 4.38 -7.95
C LYS A 110 -14.37 4.21 -7.45
N ALA A 111 -14.12 3.25 -6.58
CA ALA A 111 -12.79 3.00 -6.04
C ALA A 111 -12.02 1.99 -6.90
N GLY A 112 -12.63 0.85 -7.21
CA GLY A 112 -11.94 -0.28 -7.86
C GLY A 112 -11.50 0.01 -9.30
N ARG A 113 -12.35 0.67 -10.11
CA ARG A 113 -11.97 1.02 -11.51
C ARG A 113 -10.80 2.00 -11.56
N GLU A 114 -10.85 3.04 -10.73
CA GLU A 114 -9.79 4.06 -10.64
C GLU A 114 -8.48 3.47 -10.07
N MET A 115 -8.57 2.41 -9.25
CA MET A 115 -7.41 1.73 -8.67
C MET A 115 -6.61 0.92 -9.70
N ARG A 116 -7.23 0.44 -10.78
CA ARG A 116 -6.67 -0.61 -11.66
C ARG A 116 -5.31 -0.23 -12.23
N ASP A 117 -5.24 0.93 -12.90
CA ASP A 117 -4.04 1.34 -13.61
C ASP A 117 -2.89 1.67 -12.64
N GLY A 118 -3.21 2.14 -11.42
CA GLY A 118 -2.24 2.31 -10.34
C GLY A 118 -1.71 0.97 -9.80
N TYR A 119 -2.59 -0.03 -9.68
CA TYR A 119 -2.23 -1.36 -9.20
C TYR A 119 -1.31 -2.11 -10.18
N GLU A 120 -1.58 -2.01 -11.48
CA GLU A 120 -0.71 -2.59 -12.52
C GLU A 120 0.70 -2.02 -12.43
N GLN A 121 0.83 -0.69 -12.36
CA GLN A 121 2.14 -0.04 -12.19
C GLN A 121 2.80 -0.36 -10.85
N LEU A 122 2.02 -0.50 -9.78
CA LEU A 122 2.55 -0.89 -8.48
C LEU A 122 3.16 -2.30 -8.54
N VAL A 123 2.53 -3.24 -9.24
CA VAL A 123 3.08 -4.60 -9.43
C VAL A 123 4.43 -4.57 -10.12
N ASP A 124 4.58 -3.77 -11.18
CA ASP A 124 5.87 -3.62 -11.88
C ASP A 124 6.96 -3.11 -10.94
N VAL A 125 6.67 -2.04 -10.19
CA VAL A 125 7.63 -1.47 -9.23
C VAL A 125 7.92 -2.45 -8.10
N MET A 126 6.94 -3.21 -7.62
CA MET A 126 7.14 -4.22 -6.58
C MET A 126 7.98 -5.41 -7.06
N ASN A 127 7.92 -5.76 -8.34
CA ASN A 127 8.84 -6.73 -8.93
C ASN A 127 10.28 -6.19 -8.95
N GLU A 128 10.48 -4.91 -9.28
CA GLU A 128 11.80 -4.27 -9.15
C GLU A 128 12.29 -4.33 -7.69
N VAL A 129 11.42 -4.04 -6.71
CA VAL A 129 11.73 -4.15 -5.28
C VAL A 129 12.21 -5.55 -4.93
N ALA A 130 11.52 -6.59 -5.40
CA ALA A 130 11.89 -7.97 -5.13
C ALA A 130 13.27 -8.35 -5.70
N HIS A 131 13.66 -7.77 -6.84
CA HIS A 131 14.97 -8.04 -7.46
C HIS A 131 16.16 -7.35 -6.78
N VAL A 132 15.93 -6.21 -6.10
CA VAL A 132 17.01 -5.42 -5.46
C VAL A 132 17.22 -5.75 -3.98
N ASN A 133 16.35 -6.59 -3.41
CA ASN A 133 16.45 -7.03 -2.02
C ASN A 133 17.38 -8.25 -1.89
#